data_AF-A0A7Y7DJB4-F1
#
_entry.id   AF-A0A7Y7DJB4-F1
#
_cell.length_a   1.000
_cell.length_b   1.000
_cell.length_c   1.000
_cell.angle_alpha   90.00
_cell.angle_beta   90.00
_cell.angle_gamma   90.00
#
_symmetry.space_group_name_H-M   'P 1'
#
loop_
_entity.id
_entity.type
_entity.pdbx_description
1 polymer ?
#
loop_
_entity_poly.entity_id
_entity_poly.type
_entity_poly.pdbx_seq_one_letter_code
_entity_poly.pdbx_strand_id
1 'polypeptide(L)'
;MKIVSALPKQLALGVLFISGSLMGGNAVAKDTPVADCALRSAPFSVSLPAYDIMTRPAARQLAEQYYPGLFATLPAWLLSDTVPSLGTILTLEQLIARMDPAKAAIDKLDAELRALPVTTADKTARCARFDAEPQHFSVGDEPVQILVFQKINGYDHGRSVTAATEALERLSKDMGYGVTVTANGGAFVASNLAQFDVVVWNNVSGDTLTLSQRQAFEDYIHNGGGFLGVHASGGDSVYYWDWYRDNLLGAQFIGHPMDPQFQTATLSTHSNKGKIGTSLPATWSLNDEWYSFAEEPQLKDVDYVITIDESSYQPGNLAMGGVHPIAWQHCVKQGRAMYTAIGHREEVYDNKENIQLLKDALQWTAGQGHAQCKK
;
A
#
# COMPACT_ATOMS: atom_id res chain seq x y z
N MET A 1 -84.13 35.90 35.59
CA MET A 1 -84.72 35.82 36.94
C MET A 1 -83.84 34.88 37.75
N LYS A 2 -83.23 35.38 38.83
CA LYS A 2 -82.29 34.66 39.70
C LYS A 2 -82.99 33.48 40.37
N ILE A 3 -82.38 32.29 40.41
CA ILE A 3 -82.28 31.49 41.64
C ILE A 3 -80.88 30.86 41.68
N VAL A 4 -80.25 31.06 42.83
CA VAL A 4 -78.95 30.56 43.29
C VAL A 4 -79.21 29.32 44.16
N SER A 5 -78.18 28.47 44.28
CA SER A 5 -77.83 27.60 45.44
C SER A 5 -77.76 26.11 45.09
N ALA A 6 -76.82 25.29 45.58
CA ALA A 6 -75.59 25.52 46.35
C ALA A 6 -74.88 24.18 46.63
N LEU A 7 -73.54 24.25 46.72
CA LEU A 7 -72.59 23.38 47.45
C LEU A 7 -72.27 21.95 46.93
N PRO A 8 -71.12 21.34 47.31
CA PRO A 8 -69.79 21.90 47.63
C PRO A 8 -68.59 21.15 47.01
N LYS A 9 -67.42 21.79 47.19
CA LYS A 9 -66.02 21.41 46.90
C LYS A 9 -65.64 19.98 47.28
N GLN A 10 -64.72 19.36 46.52
CA GLN A 10 -63.43 18.85 47.02
C GLN A 10 -62.49 18.31 45.90
N LEU A 11 -61.21 18.69 46.04
CA LEU A 11 -59.94 18.09 45.57
C LEU A 11 -59.78 17.67 44.10
N ALA A 12 -59.04 18.49 43.34
CA ALA A 12 -58.34 18.07 42.14
C ALA A 12 -56.92 17.60 42.49
N LEU A 13 -56.64 16.34 42.20
CA LEU A 13 -55.34 15.69 42.33
C LEU A 13 -54.44 16.18 41.18
N GLY A 14 -53.38 16.94 41.51
CA GLY A 14 -52.38 17.36 40.53
C GLY A 14 -51.48 16.20 40.14
N VAL A 15 -51.57 15.75 38.89
CA VAL A 15 -50.64 14.79 38.29
C VAL A 15 -49.44 15.58 37.76
N LEU A 16 -48.28 15.36 38.38
CA LEU A 16 -47.00 15.89 37.95
C LEU A 16 -46.52 15.12 36.71
N PHE A 17 -46.51 15.76 35.54
CA PHE A 17 -45.83 15.23 34.36
C PHE A 17 -44.32 15.41 34.55
N ILE A 18 -43.61 14.32 34.84
CA ILE A 18 -42.15 14.28 34.78
C ILE A 18 -41.78 14.08 33.30
N SER A 19 -41.37 15.17 32.65
CA SER A 19 -40.71 15.14 31.36
C SER A 19 -39.32 14.48 31.52
N GLY A 20 -39.24 13.19 31.21
CA GLY A 20 -37.98 12.46 31.11
C GLY A 20 -37.23 12.91 29.86
N SER A 21 -36.24 13.78 30.03
CA SER A 21 -35.23 14.07 29.01
C SER A 21 -34.37 12.82 28.79
N LEU A 22 -34.63 12.10 27.70
CA LEU A 22 -33.70 11.12 27.13
C LEU A 22 -32.47 11.89 26.63
N MET A 23 -31.48 12.04 27.51
CA MET A 23 -30.13 12.39 27.09
C MET A 23 -29.53 11.18 26.37
N GLY A 24 -29.74 11.12 25.06
CA GLY A 24 -28.93 10.29 24.17
C GLY A 24 -27.49 10.80 24.24
N GLY A 25 -26.68 10.16 25.09
CA GLY A 25 -25.24 10.36 25.08
C GLY A 25 -24.69 9.79 23.78
N ASN A 26 -24.51 10.64 22.77
CA ASN A 26 -23.56 10.36 21.71
C ASN A 26 -22.18 10.29 22.38
N ALA A 27 -21.73 9.06 22.66
CA ALA A 27 -20.33 8.81 22.90
C ALA A 27 -19.60 9.18 21.61
N VAL A 28 -19.10 10.41 21.54
CA VAL A 28 -18.04 10.76 20.59
C VAL A 28 -16.91 9.79 20.93
N ALA A 29 -16.68 8.81 20.06
CA ALA A 29 -15.50 7.97 20.15
C ALA A 29 -14.32 8.92 20.27
N LYS A 30 -13.63 8.89 21.42
CA LYS A 30 -12.40 9.66 21.56
C LYS A 30 -11.43 9.04 20.58
N ASP A 31 -11.08 9.77 19.53
CA ASP A 31 -9.97 9.48 18.63
C ASP A 31 -8.74 9.19 19.49
N THR A 32 -8.52 7.91 19.79
CA THR A 32 -7.35 7.49 20.54
C THR A 32 -6.24 7.48 19.51
N PRO A 33 -5.21 8.34 19.64
CA PRO A 33 -4.17 8.40 18.62
C PRO A 33 -3.56 7.02 18.43
N VAL A 34 -3.45 6.60 17.16
CA VAL A 34 -2.82 5.33 16.79
C VAL A 34 -1.46 5.23 17.48
N ALA A 35 -1.27 4.22 18.31
CA ALA A 35 -0.02 4.02 19.06
C ALA A 35 0.79 2.85 18.53
N ASP A 36 0.14 1.95 17.80
CA ASP A 36 0.75 0.83 17.09
C ASP A 36 1.08 1.28 15.66
N CYS A 37 2.28 1.83 15.45
CA CYS A 37 2.74 2.18 14.13
C CYS A 37 4.26 2.04 13.99
N ALA A 38 4.72 1.79 12.77
CA ALA A 38 6.14 1.68 12.48
C ALA A 38 6.86 3.01 12.74
N LEU A 39 8.12 2.91 13.18
CA LEU A 39 9.02 4.04 13.45
C LEU A 39 8.51 5.04 14.50
N ARG A 40 7.41 4.75 15.22
CA ARG A 40 6.80 5.67 16.20
C ARG A 40 7.82 6.31 17.13
N SER A 41 8.69 5.49 17.72
CA SER A 41 9.69 5.91 18.70
C SER A 41 11.12 5.89 18.17
N ALA A 42 11.32 5.68 16.86
CA ALA A 42 12.66 5.64 16.28
C ALA A 42 13.37 6.99 16.48
N PRO A 43 14.64 7.02 16.93
CA PRO A 43 15.43 8.24 16.93
C PRO A 43 15.43 8.88 15.53
N PHE A 44 15.46 10.21 15.45
CA PHE A 44 15.69 10.87 14.17
C PHE A 44 17.03 10.41 13.59
N SER A 45 17.07 10.20 12.28
CA SER A 45 18.25 9.70 11.58
C SER A 45 18.13 10.01 10.09
N VAL A 46 19.24 10.05 9.38
CA VAL A 46 19.27 10.16 7.92
C VAL A 46 18.63 8.95 7.23
N SER A 47 18.49 7.82 7.94
CA SER A 47 17.82 6.61 7.44
C SER A 47 16.29 6.61 7.62
N LEU A 48 15.71 7.62 8.27
CA LEU A 48 14.25 7.75 8.38
C LEU A 48 13.66 8.27 7.07
N PRO A 49 12.33 8.11 6.86
CA PRO A 49 11.64 8.78 5.77
C PRO A 49 11.95 10.27 5.78
N ALA A 50 12.30 10.84 4.64
CA ALA A 50 12.53 12.28 4.49
C ALA A 50 11.31 13.08 4.98
N TYR A 51 10.10 12.53 4.81
CA TYR A 51 8.86 13.07 5.36
C TYR A 51 8.90 13.27 6.88
N ASP A 52 9.43 12.29 7.63
CA ASP A 52 9.49 12.35 9.10
C ASP A 52 10.53 13.37 9.60
N ILE A 53 11.48 13.77 8.74
CA ILE A 53 12.45 14.85 9.02
C ILE A 53 11.86 16.21 8.61
N MET A 54 11.40 16.31 7.36
CA MET A 54 10.92 17.53 6.73
C MET A 54 9.73 18.15 7.47
N THR A 55 8.83 17.32 8.02
CA THR A 55 7.61 17.76 8.69
C THR A 55 7.81 18.04 10.19
N ARG A 56 9.06 17.99 10.69
CA ARG A 56 9.38 18.27 12.10
C ARG A 56 10.34 19.46 12.20
N PRO A 57 9.93 20.60 12.81
CA PRO A 57 10.68 21.85 12.73
C PRO A 57 12.16 21.74 13.12
N ALA A 58 12.48 21.10 14.25
CA ALA A 58 13.85 20.96 14.73
C ALA A 58 14.71 20.09 13.80
N ALA A 59 14.17 18.94 13.35
CA ALA A 59 14.89 18.03 12.46
C ALA A 59 15.06 18.63 11.06
N ARG A 60 14.03 19.30 10.53
CA ARG A 60 14.07 20.05 9.27
C ARG A 60 15.12 21.15 9.29
N GLN A 61 15.12 21.98 10.33
CA GLN A 61 16.09 23.08 10.48
C GLN A 61 17.52 22.54 10.51
N LEU A 62 17.75 21.44 11.21
CA LEU A 62 19.06 20.81 11.28
C LEU A 62 19.49 20.26 9.91
N ALA A 63 18.62 19.55 9.20
CA ALA A 63 18.92 19.05 7.86
C ALA A 63 19.26 20.19 6.88
N GLU A 64 18.48 21.28 6.88
CA GLU A 64 18.70 22.48 6.05
C GLU A 64 19.98 23.26 6.43
N GLN A 65 20.42 23.20 7.69
CA GLN A 65 21.68 23.79 8.12
C GLN A 65 22.89 23.09 7.47
N TYR A 66 22.83 21.76 7.36
CA TYR A 66 23.89 20.96 6.74
C TYR A 66 23.79 20.96 5.22
N TYR A 67 22.57 20.99 4.70
CA TYR A 67 22.24 20.84 3.29
C TYR A 67 21.21 21.91 2.88
N PRO A 68 21.64 23.16 2.66
CA PRO A 68 20.71 24.24 2.33
C PRO A 68 19.96 24.00 1.02
N GLY A 69 18.63 24.14 1.05
CA GLY A 69 17.74 23.89 -0.09
C GLY A 69 17.35 22.42 -0.27
N LEU A 70 17.70 21.53 0.68
CA LEU A 70 17.47 20.09 0.55
C LEU A 70 16.01 19.73 0.23
N PHE A 71 15.04 20.37 0.88
CA PHE A 71 13.62 20.07 0.65
C PHE A 71 13.01 20.85 -0.52
N ALA A 72 13.82 21.63 -1.25
CA ALA A 72 13.44 22.32 -2.47
C ALA A 72 13.97 21.63 -3.74
N THR A 73 14.68 20.50 -3.60
CA THR A 73 15.26 19.75 -4.74
C THR A 73 14.20 19.05 -5.60
N LEU A 74 13.02 18.81 -5.05
CA LEU A 74 11.88 18.24 -5.74
C LEU A 74 10.67 19.18 -5.65
N PRO A 75 9.78 19.16 -6.66
CA PRO A 75 8.50 19.84 -6.59
C PRO A 75 7.72 19.55 -5.31
N ALA A 76 7.05 20.56 -4.76
CA ALA A 76 6.27 20.43 -3.52
C ALA A 76 5.14 19.39 -3.59
N TRP A 77 4.62 19.10 -4.80
CA TRP A 77 3.62 18.06 -4.99
C TRP A 77 4.20 16.64 -4.84
N LEU A 78 5.53 16.46 -5.02
CA LEU A 78 6.22 15.20 -4.75
C LEU A 78 6.67 15.11 -3.29
N LEU A 79 7.31 16.16 -2.75
CA LEU A 79 7.70 16.26 -1.35
C LEU A 79 6.67 17.07 -0.55
N SER A 80 5.44 16.55 -0.47
CA SER A 80 4.34 17.15 0.29
C SER A 80 4.53 16.98 1.80
N ASP A 81 4.01 17.94 2.59
CA ASP A 81 3.91 17.87 4.05
C ASP A 81 2.67 17.09 4.54
N THR A 82 1.79 16.71 3.61
CA THR A 82 0.65 15.81 3.81
C THR A 82 0.84 14.54 2.98
N VAL A 83 0.27 13.42 3.42
CA VAL A 83 0.28 12.17 2.63
C VAL A 83 -0.84 12.22 1.57
N PRO A 84 -0.63 11.70 0.34
CA PRO A 84 0.56 11.03 -0.16
C PRO A 84 1.78 11.94 -0.34
N SER A 85 2.98 11.42 -0.08
CA SER A 85 4.25 12.14 -0.25
C SER A 85 5.38 11.17 -0.59
N LEU A 86 6.17 11.49 -1.61
CA LEU A 86 7.37 10.75 -2.01
C LEU A 86 8.40 10.67 -0.87
N GLY A 87 8.38 11.65 0.04
CA GLY A 87 9.23 11.65 1.22
C GLY A 87 8.95 10.49 2.19
N THR A 88 7.83 9.78 2.05
CA THR A 88 7.55 8.58 2.86
C THR A 88 8.26 7.33 2.33
N ILE A 89 8.65 7.34 1.04
CA ILE A 89 9.33 6.24 0.34
C ILE A 89 10.75 6.61 -0.11
N LEU A 90 11.29 7.70 0.43
CA LEU A 90 12.67 8.12 0.32
C LEU A 90 13.22 8.37 1.71
N THR A 91 14.40 7.87 2.00
CA THR A 91 15.17 8.27 3.18
C THR A 91 15.72 9.69 3.02
N LEU A 92 16.05 10.36 4.13
CA LEU A 92 16.75 11.64 4.05
C LEU A 92 18.11 11.47 3.35
N GLU A 93 18.83 10.38 3.61
CA GLU A 93 20.09 10.07 2.92
C GLU A 93 19.93 9.99 1.41
N GLN A 94 18.89 9.30 0.91
CA GLN A 94 18.62 9.21 -0.53
C GLN A 94 18.27 10.57 -1.13
N LEU A 95 17.62 11.46 -0.38
CA LEU A 95 17.36 12.83 -0.82
C LEU A 95 18.65 13.67 -0.86
N ILE A 96 19.50 13.54 0.16
CA ILE A 96 20.82 14.19 0.21
C ILE A 96 21.69 13.71 -0.95
N ALA A 97 21.75 12.41 -1.22
CA ALA A 97 22.58 11.84 -2.28
C ALA A 97 22.27 12.38 -3.69
N ARG A 98 21.01 12.81 -3.93
CA ARG A 98 20.60 13.47 -5.19
C ARG A 98 21.16 14.88 -5.32
N MET A 99 21.36 15.57 -4.20
CA MET A 99 21.85 16.94 -4.15
C MET A 99 23.38 17.01 -3.99
N ASP A 100 23.93 16.21 -3.08
CA ASP A 100 25.35 16.06 -2.79
C ASP A 100 25.72 14.56 -2.79
N PRO A 101 26.18 14.01 -3.94
CA PRO A 101 26.60 12.62 -4.03
C PRO A 101 27.77 12.26 -3.11
N ALA A 102 28.59 13.23 -2.70
CA ALA A 102 29.71 12.99 -1.80
C ALA A 102 29.26 12.81 -0.34
N LYS A 103 28.05 13.26 0.02
CA LYS A 103 27.44 13.15 1.35
C LYS A 103 28.38 13.62 2.47
N ALA A 104 29.14 14.70 2.22
CA ALA A 104 30.34 15.01 3.00
C ALA A 104 30.10 15.27 4.50
N ALA A 105 28.89 15.68 4.89
CA ALA A 105 28.52 15.98 6.26
C ALA A 105 27.48 15.01 6.86
N ILE A 106 27.19 13.89 6.18
CA ILE A 106 26.06 13.03 6.52
C ILE A 106 26.20 12.39 7.91
N ASP A 107 27.39 11.94 8.28
CA ASP A 107 27.64 11.30 9.59
C ASP A 107 27.44 12.28 10.74
N LYS A 108 27.85 13.54 10.55
CA LYS A 108 27.70 14.59 11.54
C LYS A 108 26.23 15.00 11.68
N LEU A 109 25.52 15.13 10.55
CA LEU A 109 24.08 15.35 10.53
C LEU A 109 23.32 14.21 11.23
N ASP A 110 23.64 12.94 10.95
CA ASP A 110 22.98 11.79 11.56
C ASP A 110 23.18 11.75 13.07
N ALA A 111 24.41 12.03 13.54
CA ALA A 111 24.70 12.10 14.96
C ALA A 111 23.88 13.20 15.68
N GLU A 112 23.78 14.39 15.09
CA GLU A 112 23.00 15.50 15.66
C GLU A 112 21.49 15.24 15.57
N LEU A 113 21.00 14.62 14.50
CA LEU A 113 19.61 14.17 14.38
C LEU A 113 19.26 13.18 15.49
N ARG A 114 20.09 12.14 15.70
CA ARG A 114 19.87 11.13 16.74
C ARG A 114 19.86 11.70 18.16
N ALA A 115 20.52 12.84 18.37
CA ALA A 115 20.53 13.53 19.65
C ALA A 115 19.23 14.32 19.91
N LEU A 116 18.41 14.59 18.89
CA LEU A 116 17.12 15.25 19.08
C LEU A 116 16.14 14.35 19.84
N PRO A 117 15.39 14.89 20.83
CA PRO A 117 14.38 14.11 21.52
C PRO A 117 13.21 13.77 20.59
N VAL A 118 12.73 12.52 20.65
CA VAL A 118 11.48 12.12 19.99
C VAL A 118 10.32 12.40 20.94
N THR A 119 9.63 13.52 20.72
CA THR A 119 8.55 14.01 21.58
C THR A 119 7.26 13.20 21.42
N THR A 120 6.29 13.41 22.31
CA THR A 120 4.95 12.82 22.15
C THR A 120 4.26 13.31 20.87
N ALA A 121 4.47 14.57 20.48
CA ALA A 121 3.92 15.11 19.25
C ALA A 121 4.50 14.40 18.01
N ASP A 122 5.81 14.11 18.01
CA ASP A 122 6.45 13.37 16.93
C ASP A 122 5.87 11.96 16.79
N LYS A 123 5.71 11.26 17.92
CA LYS A 123 5.13 9.91 17.98
C LYS A 123 3.71 9.90 17.42
N THR A 124 2.87 10.83 17.86
CA THR A 124 1.48 10.96 17.37
C THR A 124 1.44 11.26 15.88
N ALA A 125 2.23 12.23 15.41
CA ALA A 125 2.22 12.65 14.02
C ALA A 125 2.79 11.58 13.06
N ARG A 126 3.75 10.75 13.50
CA ARG A 126 4.21 9.59 12.71
C ARG A 126 3.13 8.52 12.56
N CYS A 127 2.29 8.33 13.57
CA CYS A 127 1.22 7.35 13.51
C CYS A 127 -0.05 7.86 12.81
N ALA A 128 -0.21 9.17 12.64
CA ALA A 128 -1.39 9.76 12.01
C ALA A 128 -1.59 9.37 10.53
N ARG A 129 -0.59 8.80 9.85
CA ARG A 129 -0.69 8.30 8.46
C ARG A 129 -1.31 6.90 8.33
N PHE A 130 -1.59 6.22 9.44
CA PHE A 130 -2.15 4.87 9.47
C PHE A 130 -3.60 4.90 9.94
N ASP A 131 -4.43 4.01 9.36
CA ASP A 131 -5.83 3.88 9.75
C ASP A 131 -5.96 2.71 10.73
N ALA A 132 -6.13 2.98 12.02
CA ALA A 132 -6.17 1.90 13.03
C ALA A 132 -7.58 1.35 13.29
N GLU A 133 -8.62 2.16 13.04
CA GLU A 133 -10.00 1.76 13.32
C GLU A 133 -10.43 0.63 12.37
N PRO A 134 -10.82 -0.55 12.88
CA PRO A 134 -11.22 -1.66 12.04
C PRO A 134 -12.40 -1.28 11.14
N GLN A 135 -12.29 -1.62 9.86
CA GLN A 135 -13.43 -1.56 8.95
C GLN A 135 -14.29 -2.82 9.11
N HIS A 136 -15.59 -2.68 8.82
CA HIS A 136 -16.50 -3.82 8.75
C HIS A 136 -17.06 -3.91 7.34
N PHE A 137 -16.93 -5.09 6.73
CA PHE A 137 -17.45 -5.37 5.40
C PHE A 137 -18.68 -6.27 5.47
N SER A 138 -19.56 -6.14 4.47
CA SER A 138 -20.57 -7.13 4.14
C SER A 138 -20.23 -7.64 2.75
N VAL A 139 -19.59 -8.81 2.68
CA VAL A 139 -19.26 -9.47 1.41
C VAL A 139 -20.48 -10.24 0.88
N GLY A 140 -20.52 -10.48 -0.43
CA GLY A 140 -21.58 -11.26 -1.07
C GLY A 140 -21.39 -12.77 -0.91
N ASP A 141 -22.24 -13.53 -1.59
CA ASP A 141 -22.23 -15.01 -1.57
C ASP A 141 -21.41 -15.61 -2.74
N GLU A 142 -20.64 -14.79 -3.47
CA GLU A 142 -19.77 -15.27 -4.54
C GLU A 142 -18.73 -16.26 -3.99
N PRO A 143 -18.40 -17.32 -4.76
CA PRO A 143 -17.54 -18.42 -4.29
C PRO A 143 -16.08 -18.02 -4.09
N VAL A 144 -15.67 -16.86 -4.60
CA VAL A 144 -14.36 -16.25 -4.37
C VAL A 144 -14.57 -14.78 -4.05
N GLN A 145 -13.90 -14.30 -3.01
CA GLN A 145 -13.96 -12.93 -2.54
C GLN A 145 -12.58 -12.26 -2.64
N ILE A 146 -12.54 -11.07 -3.24
CA ILE A 146 -11.31 -10.29 -3.43
C ILE A 146 -11.39 -8.98 -2.65
N LEU A 147 -10.34 -8.68 -1.90
CA LEU A 147 -10.10 -7.35 -1.34
C LEU A 147 -9.08 -6.60 -2.20
N VAL A 148 -9.52 -5.53 -2.89
CA VAL A 148 -8.62 -4.60 -3.58
C VAL A 148 -8.25 -3.47 -2.62
N PHE A 149 -7.00 -3.48 -2.18
CA PHE A 149 -6.42 -2.46 -1.32
C PHE A 149 -5.61 -1.46 -2.16
N GLN A 150 -5.91 -0.17 -2.00
CA GLN A 150 -5.34 0.93 -2.80
C GLN A 150 -4.95 2.15 -1.95
N LYS A 151 -4.57 1.94 -0.67
CA LYS A 151 -4.07 3.05 0.16
C LYS A 151 -2.70 3.50 -0.35
N ILE A 152 -2.47 4.80 -0.36
CA ILE A 152 -1.22 5.41 -0.83
C ILE A 152 -0.75 6.43 0.20
N ASN A 153 0.39 6.15 0.83
CA ASN A 153 1.12 7.11 1.66
C ASN A 153 2.34 7.69 0.91
N GLY A 154 2.85 6.96 -0.09
CA GLY A 154 3.99 7.28 -0.96
C GLY A 154 3.62 8.04 -2.22
N TYR A 155 3.98 7.48 -3.39
CA TYR A 155 3.72 8.08 -4.69
C TYR A 155 2.36 7.65 -5.24
N ASP A 156 1.53 8.63 -5.61
CA ASP A 156 0.22 8.39 -6.22
C ASP A 156 0.34 8.31 -7.75
N HIS A 157 0.01 7.13 -8.29
CA HIS A 157 0.02 6.86 -9.73
C HIS A 157 -1.27 7.34 -10.43
N GLY A 158 -2.18 7.99 -9.71
CA GLY A 158 -3.33 8.73 -10.24
C GLY A 158 -4.24 7.89 -11.12
N ARG A 159 -4.26 8.21 -12.43
CA ARG A 159 -5.11 7.53 -13.42
C ARG A 159 -4.82 6.03 -13.53
N SER A 160 -3.58 5.61 -13.30
CA SER A 160 -3.22 4.20 -13.18
C SER A 160 -4.07 3.47 -12.15
N VAL A 161 -4.15 4.01 -10.93
CA VAL A 161 -4.86 3.40 -9.80
C VAL A 161 -6.33 3.20 -10.16
N THR A 162 -6.93 4.22 -10.79
CA THR A 162 -8.34 4.18 -11.23
C THR A 162 -8.55 3.12 -12.30
N ALA A 163 -7.74 3.11 -13.36
CA ALA A 163 -7.85 2.15 -14.46
C ALA A 163 -7.62 0.70 -13.99
N ALA A 164 -6.67 0.50 -13.08
CA ALA A 164 -6.41 -0.78 -12.45
C ALA A 164 -7.61 -1.29 -11.63
N THR A 165 -8.21 -0.43 -10.80
CA THR A 165 -9.41 -0.77 -10.01
C THR A 165 -10.57 -1.13 -10.93
N GLU A 166 -10.86 -0.33 -11.95
CA GLU A 166 -11.92 -0.61 -12.93
C GLU A 166 -11.68 -1.94 -13.68
N ALA A 167 -10.43 -2.25 -14.03
CA ALA A 167 -10.06 -3.52 -14.65
C ALA A 167 -10.22 -4.71 -13.71
N LEU A 168 -9.79 -4.59 -12.46
CA LEU A 168 -9.92 -5.63 -11.45
C LEU A 168 -11.39 -5.91 -11.11
N GLU A 169 -12.23 -4.88 -10.97
CA GLU A 169 -13.68 -5.02 -10.76
C GLU A 169 -14.34 -5.73 -11.94
N ARG A 170 -14.03 -5.31 -13.18
CA ARG A 170 -14.55 -5.94 -14.40
C ARG A 170 -14.14 -7.41 -14.50
N LEU A 171 -12.85 -7.69 -14.35
CA LEU A 171 -12.30 -9.06 -14.42
C LEU A 171 -12.96 -9.95 -13.38
N SER A 172 -13.04 -9.50 -12.14
CA SER A 172 -13.62 -10.26 -11.05
C SER A 172 -15.10 -10.57 -11.31
N LYS A 173 -15.86 -9.59 -11.79
CA LYS A 173 -17.27 -9.80 -12.20
C LYS A 173 -17.39 -10.83 -13.32
N ASP A 174 -16.56 -10.73 -14.35
CA ASP A 174 -16.54 -11.69 -15.47
C ASP A 174 -16.15 -13.11 -15.02
N MET A 175 -15.41 -13.22 -13.92
CA MET A 175 -15.01 -14.47 -13.28
C MET A 175 -16.03 -14.99 -12.25
N GLY A 176 -17.08 -14.21 -11.95
CA GLY A 176 -18.08 -14.53 -10.94
C GLY A 176 -17.57 -14.41 -9.50
N TYR A 177 -16.61 -13.51 -9.26
CA TYR A 177 -16.00 -13.22 -7.96
C TYR A 177 -16.62 -11.96 -7.34
N GLY A 178 -16.68 -11.93 -6.01
CA GLY A 178 -17.04 -10.73 -5.25
C GLY A 178 -15.81 -9.82 -5.08
N VAL A 179 -16.03 -8.50 -5.10
CA VAL A 179 -14.97 -7.50 -4.95
C VAL A 179 -15.34 -6.48 -3.90
N THR A 180 -14.42 -6.23 -2.98
CA THR A 180 -14.45 -5.10 -2.05
C THR A 180 -13.23 -4.22 -2.31
N VAL A 181 -13.44 -2.93 -2.55
CA VAL A 181 -12.36 -1.95 -2.76
C VAL A 181 -12.24 -1.05 -1.53
N THR A 182 -11.03 -0.83 -1.04
CA THR A 182 -10.78 0.11 0.07
C THR A 182 -9.39 0.74 0.00
N ALA A 183 -9.30 1.99 0.47
CA ALA A 183 -8.04 2.70 0.67
C ALA A 183 -7.71 2.88 2.16
N ASN A 184 -8.34 2.09 3.04
CA ASN A 184 -8.22 2.22 4.49
C ASN A 184 -7.57 0.97 5.11
N GLY A 185 -6.45 1.16 5.81
CA GLY A 185 -5.66 0.11 6.44
C GLY A 185 -6.41 -0.68 7.52
N GLY A 186 -7.48 -0.11 8.09
CA GLY A 186 -8.40 -0.78 9.02
C GLY A 186 -9.08 -2.02 8.45
N ALA A 187 -8.97 -2.25 7.14
CA ALA A 187 -9.35 -3.51 6.50
C ALA A 187 -8.52 -4.72 6.96
N PHE A 188 -7.26 -4.51 7.38
CA PHE A 188 -6.29 -5.58 7.68
C PHE A 188 -6.39 -6.08 9.11
N VAL A 189 -7.58 -6.57 9.46
CA VAL A 189 -7.82 -7.32 10.71
C VAL A 189 -8.19 -8.76 10.39
N ALA A 190 -7.85 -9.69 11.27
CA ALA A 190 -8.03 -11.13 11.02
C ALA A 190 -9.46 -11.51 10.61
N SER A 191 -10.49 -10.89 11.21
CA SER A 191 -11.89 -11.15 10.88
C SER A 191 -12.28 -10.70 9.47
N ASN A 192 -11.63 -9.67 8.93
CA ASN A 192 -11.85 -9.23 7.56
C ASN A 192 -11.07 -10.10 6.59
N LEU A 193 -9.77 -10.32 6.85
CA LEU A 193 -8.92 -11.12 5.97
C LEU A 193 -9.43 -12.56 5.80
N ALA A 194 -10.07 -13.14 6.83
CA ALA A 194 -10.72 -14.45 6.74
C ALA A 194 -11.91 -14.52 5.76
N GLN A 195 -12.45 -13.39 5.31
CA GLN A 195 -13.55 -13.31 4.34
C GLN A 195 -13.06 -13.27 2.89
N PHE A 196 -11.75 -13.13 2.64
CA PHE A 196 -11.20 -12.91 1.30
C PHE A 196 -10.21 -14.01 0.90
N ASP A 197 -10.38 -14.56 -0.30
CA ASP A 197 -9.45 -15.55 -0.87
C ASP A 197 -8.19 -14.88 -1.43
N VAL A 198 -8.32 -13.63 -1.89
CA VAL A 198 -7.22 -12.83 -2.45
C VAL A 198 -7.24 -11.40 -1.92
N VAL A 199 -6.07 -10.92 -1.51
CA VAL A 199 -5.80 -9.51 -1.27
C VAL A 199 -4.94 -8.97 -2.41
N VAL A 200 -5.49 -8.03 -3.16
CA VAL A 200 -4.80 -7.32 -4.24
C VAL A 200 -4.26 -6.00 -3.68
N TRP A 201 -2.96 -5.76 -3.80
CA TRP A 201 -2.38 -4.44 -3.56
C TRP A 201 -2.28 -3.71 -4.88
N ASN A 202 -3.29 -2.90 -5.17
CA ASN A 202 -3.37 -2.10 -6.38
C ASN A 202 -2.61 -0.78 -6.17
N ASN A 203 -1.41 -0.67 -6.74
CA ASN A 203 -0.61 0.55 -6.71
C ASN A 203 -0.41 1.13 -5.29
N VAL A 204 -0.35 0.25 -4.28
CA VAL A 204 -0.06 0.64 -2.89
C VAL A 204 1.39 1.13 -2.83
N SER A 205 1.61 2.34 -2.33
CA SER A 205 2.96 2.89 -2.13
C SER A 205 3.06 3.54 -0.75
N GLY A 206 4.22 3.41 -0.12
CA GLY A 206 4.47 3.82 1.24
C GLY A 206 4.04 2.79 2.27
N ASP A 207 4.46 3.06 3.50
CA ASP A 207 4.08 2.25 4.64
C ASP A 207 2.62 2.53 5.05
N THR A 208 1.72 1.58 4.81
CA THR A 208 0.26 1.77 4.88
C THR A 208 -0.43 1.04 6.02
N LEU A 209 0.26 0.13 6.73
CA LEU A 209 -0.33 -0.73 7.76
C LEU A 209 0.35 -0.55 9.13
N THR A 210 -0.44 -0.57 10.20
CA THR A 210 0.05 -0.66 11.59
C THR A 210 0.75 -1.99 11.85
N LEU A 211 1.48 -2.14 12.97
CA LEU A 211 2.22 -3.40 13.22
C LEU A 211 1.27 -4.59 13.44
N SER A 212 0.14 -4.38 14.12
CA SER A 212 -0.91 -5.41 14.25
C SER A 212 -1.56 -5.79 12.91
N GLN A 213 -1.79 -4.81 12.03
CA GLN A 213 -2.32 -5.06 10.68
C GLN A 213 -1.33 -5.82 9.81
N ARG A 214 -0.04 -5.49 9.92
CA ARG A 214 1.04 -6.26 9.28
C ARG A 214 1.02 -7.71 9.75
N GLN A 215 1.01 -7.95 11.07
CA GLN A 215 0.96 -9.30 11.61
C GLN A 215 -0.28 -10.07 11.11
N ALA A 216 -1.45 -9.44 11.09
CA ALA A 216 -2.67 -10.06 10.56
C ALA A 216 -2.52 -10.43 9.07
N PHE A 217 -1.83 -9.62 8.28
CA PHE A 217 -1.54 -9.93 6.89
C PHE A 217 -0.51 -11.05 6.72
N GLU A 218 0.56 -11.06 7.52
CA GLU A 218 1.54 -12.17 7.51
C GLU A 218 0.84 -13.49 7.84
N ASP A 219 -0.01 -13.49 8.87
CA ASP A 219 -0.79 -14.66 9.27
C ASP A 219 -1.77 -15.10 8.18
N TYR A 220 -2.45 -14.14 7.52
CA TYR A 220 -3.31 -14.43 6.38
C TYR A 220 -2.55 -15.16 5.27
N ILE A 221 -1.38 -14.65 4.87
CA ILE A 221 -0.55 -15.28 3.84
C ILE A 221 -0.04 -16.64 4.32
N HIS A 222 0.50 -16.76 5.54
CA HIS A 222 1.00 -18.02 6.08
C HIS A 222 -0.08 -19.11 6.15
N ASN A 223 -1.34 -18.73 6.36
CA ASN A 223 -2.50 -19.61 6.45
C ASN A 223 -3.17 -19.89 5.10
N GLY A 224 -2.54 -19.48 3.99
CA GLY A 224 -2.99 -19.84 2.65
C GLY A 224 -3.79 -18.77 1.95
N GLY A 225 -3.75 -17.51 2.40
CA GLY A 225 -4.27 -16.37 1.65
C GLY A 225 -3.54 -16.14 0.32
N GLY A 226 -4.22 -15.52 -0.64
CA GLY A 226 -3.66 -15.09 -1.92
C GLY A 226 -3.22 -13.63 -1.87
N PHE A 227 -2.08 -13.31 -2.50
CA PHE A 227 -1.58 -11.95 -2.70
C PHE A 227 -1.31 -11.68 -4.17
N LEU A 228 -1.85 -10.58 -4.67
CA LEU A 228 -1.49 -10.00 -5.97
C LEU A 228 -1.01 -8.57 -5.78
N GLY A 229 0.29 -8.33 -5.94
CA GLY A 229 0.86 -6.98 -6.00
C GLY A 229 0.88 -6.45 -7.44
N VAL A 230 0.34 -5.25 -7.65
CA VAL A 230 0.37 -4.54 -8.93
C VAL A 230 1.25 -3.29 -8.83
N HIS A 231 2.18 -3.15 -9.77
CA HIS A 231 3.02 -1.99 -10.04
C HIS A 231 3.64 -1.38 -8.78
N ALA A 232 3.12 -0.23 -8.30
CA ALA A 232 3.68 0.52 -7.17
C ALA A 232 3.81 -0.28 -5.87
N SER A 233 3.03 -1.35 -5.71
CA SER A 233 3.15 -2.27 -4.56
C SER A 233 4.56 -2.87 -4.41
N GLY A 234 5.36 -2.89 -5.48
CA GLY A 234 6.78 -3.27 -5.47
C GLY A 234 7.73 -2.15 -5.91
N GLY A 235 7.28 -0.89 -5.91
CA GLY A 235 7.99 0.26 -6.49
C GLY A 235 8.60 1.24 -5.49
N ASP A 236 8.64 0.91 -4.20
CA ASP A 236 9.19 1.82 -3.19
C ASP A 236 10.71 1.65 -3.05
N SER A 237 11.45 2.75 -3.01
CA SER A 237 12.92 2.72 -2.88
C SER A 237 13.43 2.36 -1.48
N VAL A 238 12.51 2.26 -0.51
CA VAL A 238 12.78 1.79 0.85
C VAL A 238 11.50 1.20 1.44
N TYR A 239 11.65 0.10 2.17
CA TYR A 239 10.58 -0.55 2.93
C TYR A 239 10.92 -0.55 4.42
N TYR A 240 9.96 -0.19 5.27
CA TYR A 240 10.07 -0.27 6.74
C TYR A 240 9.35 -1.51 7.29
N TRP A 241 9.23 -2.53 6.45
CA TRP A 241 8.65 -3.83 6.76
C TRP A 241 9.45 -4.89 6.01
N ASP A 242 10.50 -5.40 6.64
CA ASP A 242 11.44 -6.31 5.99
C ASP A 242 10.75 -7.58 5.47
N TRP A 243 9.78 -8.14 6.21
CA TRP A 243 9.02 -9.31 5.73
C TRP A 243 8.31 -9.06 4.40
N TYR A 244 7.72 -7.87 4.19
CA TYR A 244 7.07 -7.55 2.92
C TYR A 244 8.09 -7.52 1.76
N ARG A 245 9.22 -6.85 1.97
CA ARG A 245 10.31 -6.77 0.97
C ARG A 245 10.95 -8.12 0.71
N ASP A 246 11.34 -8.84 1.75
CA ASP A 246 12.23 -10.00 1.67
C ASP A 246 11.48 -11.33 1.54
N ASN A 247 10.31 -11.45 2.17
CA ASN A 247 9.54 -12.70 2.21
C ASN A 247 8.30 -12.69 1.31
N LEU A 248 7.75 -11.54 0.93
CA LEU A 248 6.58 -11.47 0.05
C LEU A 248 6.94 -11.04 -1.37
N LEU A 249 7.66 -9.93 -1.55
CA LEU A 249 8.12 -9.48 -2.86
C LEU A 249 9.39 -10.19 -3.30
N GLY A 250 10.38 -10.29 -2.41
CA GLY A 250 11.71 -10.82 -2.69
C GLY A 250 12.67 -9.86 -3.37
N ALA A 251 12.27 -8.62 -3.64
CA ALA A 251 13.01 -7.68 -4.46
C ALA A 251 12.97 -6.26 -3.87
N GLN A 252 14.04 -5.49 -4.09
CA GLN A 252 14.14 -4.08 -3.72
C GLN A 252 14.17 -3.24 -4.99
N PHE A 253 13.15 -2.41 -5.21
CA PHE A 253 13.14 -1.45 -6.31
C PHE A 253 14.29 -0.44 -6.17
N ILE A 254 14.97 -0.16 -7.28
CA ILE A 254 16.07 0.83 -7.33
C ILE A 254 15.81 1.98 -8.29
N GLY A 255 14.81 1.86 -9.18
CA GLY A 255 14.47 2.92 -10.12
C GLY A 255 13.77 2.42 -11.38
N HIS A 256 13.41 3.38 -12.22
CA HIS A 256 13.01 3.17 -13.61
C HIS A 256 13.64 4.28 -14.47
N PRO A 257 13.76 4.10 -15.79
CA PRO A 257 14.20 5.17 -16.68
C PRO A 257 13.32 6.42 -16.53
N MET A 258 13.92 7.61 -16.65
CA MET A 258 13.21 8.89 -16.52
C MET A 258 13.01 9.62 -17.85
N ASP A 259 13.91 9.43 -18.82
CA ASP A 259 13.89 10.15 -20.10
C ASP A 259 14.26 9.23 -21.27
N PRO A 260 13.28 8.75 -22.05
CA PRO A 260 11.84 8.78 -21.74
C PRO A 260 11.48 7.80 -20.60
N GLN A 261 10.54 8.20 -19.74
CA GLN A 261 10.00 7.37 -18.67
C GLN A 261 9.27 6.13 -19.20
N PHE A 262 8.36 6.34 -20.17
CA PHE A 262 7.57 5.28 -20.77
C PHE A 262 8.19 4.81 -22.08
N GLN A 263 8.45 3.50 -22.17
CA GLN A 263 9.16 2.92 -23.30
C GLN A 263 8.48 1.65 -23.78
N THR A 264 8.48 1.43 -25.09
CA THR A 264 8.05 0.15 -25.63
C THR A 264 9.17 -0.85 -25.42
N ALA A 265 8.86 -2.00 -24.83
CA ALA A 265 9.80 -3.09 -24.66
C ALA A 265 9.16 -4.41 -25.08
N THR A 266 10.01 -5.39 -25.40
CA THR A 266 9.63 -6.77 -25.64
C THR A 266 9.64 -7.54 -24.32
N LEU A 267 8.51 -8.17 -24.04
CA LEU A 267 8.27 -9.03 -22.89
C LEU A 267 8.27 -10.48 -23.34
N SER A 268 8.83 -11.37 -22.52
CA SER A 268 8.87 -12.81 -22.74
C SER A 268 8.07 -13.54 -21.67
N THR A 269 7.19 -14.43 -22.10
CA THR A 269 6.34 -15.25 -21.23
C THR A 269 7.01 -16.58 -20.92
N HIS A 270 7.03 -16.96 -19.65
CA HIS A 270 7.68 -18.18 -19.17
C HIS A 270 6.68 -19.19 -18.61
N SER A 271 6.95 -20.47 -18.87
CA SER A 271 6.21 -21.56 -18.22
C SER A 271 6.53 -21.60 -16.73
N ASN A 272 5.51 -21.79 -15.91
CA ASN A 272 5.61 -21.71 -14.45
C ASN A 272 4.61 -22.67 -13.77
N LYS A 273 4.82 -22.99 -12.49
CA LYS A 273 4.04 -24.01 -11.76
C LYS A 273 2.56 -23.63 -11.59
N GLY A 274 2.29 -22.35 -11.42
CA GLY A 274 0.93 -21.78 -11.35
C GLY A 274 0.21 -21.69 -12.70
N LYS A 275 0.90 -21.98 -13.82
CA LYS A 275 0.41 -21.84 -15.20
C LYS A 275 -0.11 -20.44 -15.56
N ILE A 276 0.37 -19.42 -14.86
CA ILE A 276 0.01 -18.02 -15.09
C ILE A 276 0.55 -17.60 -16.46
N GLY A 277 -0.27 -16.96 -17.29
CA GLY A 277 0.17 -16.43 -18.58
C GLY A 277 0.41 -17.51 -19.65
N THR A 278 0.06 -18.78 -19.41
CA THR A 278 0.32 -19.87 -20.38
C THR A 278 -0.42 -19.73 -21.72
N SER A 279 -1.47 -18.89 -21.76
CA SER A 279 -2.19 -18.54 -23.00
C SER A 279 -1.60 -17.32 -23.72
N LEU A 280 -0.67 -16.60 -23.11
CA LEU A 280 -0.02 -15.44 -23.72
C LEU A 280 0.95 -15.86 -24.82
N PRO A 281 1.22 -14.97 -25.80
CA PRO A 281 2.32 -15.16 -26.72
C PRO A 281 3.65 -15.37 -26.00
N ALA A 282 4.54 -16.18 -26.58
CA ALA A 282 5.89 -16.38 -26.05
C ALA A 282 6.65 -15.04 -25.92
N THR A 283 6.42 -14.12 -26.85
CA THR A 283 6.92 -12.74 -26.81
C THR A 283 5.84 -11.77 -27.24
N TRP A 284 5.75 -10.62 -26.59
CA TRP A 284 4.80 -9.55 -26.90
C TRP A 284 5.39 -8.19 -26.51
N SER A 285 4.86 -7.10 -27.05
CA SER A 285 5.37 -5.77 -26.75
C SER A 285 4.33 -4.95 -25.98
N LEU A 286 4.81 -4.18 -25.02
CA LEU A 286 4.00 -3.25 -24.25
C LEU A 286 4.77 -1.95 -24.11
N ASN A 287 4.06 -0.83 -23.98
CA ASN A 287 4.66 0.44 -23.61
C ASN A 287 4.23 0.76 -22.18
N ASP A 288 5.20 0.87 -21.26
CA ASP A 288 4.97 1.18 -19.85
C ASP A 288 6.25 1.74 -19.21
N GLU A 289 6.22 1.96 -17.90
CA GLU A 289 7.39 2.24 -17.07
C GLU A 289 8.02 0.93 -16.57
N TRP A 290 9.34 0.78 -16.77
CA TRP A 290 10.04 -0.46 -16.45
C TRP A 290 10.87 -0.35 -15.17
N TYR A 291 10.35 -0.96 -14.10
CA TYR A 291 11.04 -1.07 -12.82
C TYR A 291 12.28 -1.94 -12.93
N SER A 292 13.36 -1.47 -12.30
CA SER A 292 14.57 -2.22 -12.08
C SER A 292 14.72 -2.50 -10.59
N PHE A 293 15.21 -3.70 -10.28
CA PHE A 293 15.42 -4.17 -8.92
C PHE A 293 16.90 -4.30 -8.65
N ALA A 294 17.30 -4.18 -7.37
CA ALA A 294 18.69 -4.30 -6.96
C ALA A 294 19.31 -5.63 -7.41
N GLU A 295 18.51 -6.70 -7.33
CA GLU A 295 18.85 -8.06 -7.73
C GLU A 295 17.57 -8.76 -8.23
N GLU A 296 17.72 -9.92 -8.87
CA GLU A 296 16.62 -10.85 -9.10
C GLU A 296 15.94 -11.24 -7.78
N PRO A 297 14.63 -11.58 -7.76
CA PRO A 297 13.92 -11.91 -6.53
C PRO A 297 14.62 -13.02 -5.71
N GLN A 298 15.10 -12.68 -4.50
CA GLN A 298 15.87 -13.56 -3.61
C GLN A 298 14.97 -14.50 -2.80
N LEU A 299 14.06 -15.18 -3.50
CA LEU A 299 13.07 -16.09 -2.92
C LEU A 299 13.36 -17.54 -3.28
N LYS A 300 12.98 -18.44 -2.38
CA LYS A 300 13.07 -19.87 -2.67
C LYS A 300 11.94 -20.27 -3.62
N ASP A 301 12.28 -21.08 -4.64
CA ASP A 301 11.32 -21.67 -5.59
C ASP A 301 10.48 -20.63 -6.37
N VAL A 302 11.03 -19.43 -6.59
CA VAL A 302 10.42 -18.40 -7.45
C VAL A 302 10.31 -18.88 -8.89
N ASP A 303 9.15 -18.67 -9.51
CA ASP A 303 8.98 -18.86 -10.95
C ASP A 303 8.74 -17.50 -11.60
N TYR A 304 9.58 -17.14 -12.57
CA TYR A 304 9.32 -15.97 -13.41
C TYR A 304 8.14 -16.27 -14.34
N VAL A 305 7.23 -15.30 -14.43
CA VAL A 305 6.07 -15.36 -15.33
C VAL A 305 6.37 -14.53 -16.57
N ILE A 306 6.84 -13.29 -16.38
CA ILE A 306 7.24 -12.40 -17.47
C ILE A 306 8.63 -11.81 -17.17
N THR A 307 9.49 -11.80 -18.18
CA THR A 307 10.76 -11.03 -18.17
C THR A 307 10.75 -9.99 -19.27
N ILE A 308 11.54 -8.93 -19.13
CA ILE A 308 11.73 -7.89 -20.14
C ILE A 308 13.08 -8.05 -20.86
N ASP A 309 13.11 -7.78 -22.16
CA ASP A 309 14.33 -7.76 -22.96
C ASP A 309 14.98 -6.36 -22.89
N GLU A 310 16.06 -6.22 -22.13
CA GLU A 310 16.82 -4.97 -21.97
C GLU A 310 17.42 -4.42 -23.27
N SER A 311 17.54 -5.23 -24.33
CA SER A 311 17.99 -4.75 -25.65
C SER A 311 16.89 -4.05 -26.45
N SER A 312 15.64 -4.17 -26.03
CA SER A 312 14.47 -3.62 -26.71
C SER A 312 14.05 -2.23 -26.23
N TYR A 313 14.66 -1.74 -25.13
CA TYR A 313 14.44 -0.40 -24.58
C TYR A 313 15.76 0.17 -24.02
N GLN A 314 15.72 1.34 -23.37
CA GLN A 314 16.89 2.02 -22.83
C GLN A 314 16.82 2.09 -21.29
N PRO A 315 17.31 1.05 -20.58
CA PRO A 315 17.38 1.05 -19.10
C PRO A 315 18.47 1.97 -18.53
N GLY A 316 19.50 2.30 -19.31
CA GLY A 316 20.62 3.11 -18.85
C GLY A 316 21.41 2.43 -17.73
N ASN A 317 21.72 3.17 -16.65
CA ASN A 317 22.43 2.65 -15.49
C ASN A 317 21.55 1.77 -14.56
N LEU A 318 20.27 1.59 -14.89
CA LEU A 318 19.34 0.75 -14.15
C LEU A 318 19.23 -0.66 -14.72
N ALA A 319 19.95 -0.98 -15.80
CA ALA A 319 19.99 -2.34 -16.34
C ALA A 319 20.38 -3.34 -15.24
N MET A 320 19.59 -4.39 -15.09
CA MET A 320 19.89 -5.53 -14.20
C MET A 320 21.04 -6.37 -14.77
N GLY A 321 21.28 -6.33 -16.09
CA GLY A 321 22.45 -6.95 -16.73
C GLY A 321 22.41 -8.49 -16.79
N GLY A 322 21.27 -9.08 -16.46
CA GLY A 322 21.02 -10.52 -16.42
C GLY A 322 19.56 -10.81 -16.78
N VAL A 323 18.92 -11.71 -16.04
CA VAL A 323 17.47 -11.87 -16.16
C VAL A 323 16.80 -10.67 -15.51
N HIS A 324 15.89 -10.02 -16.24
CA HIS A 324 15.10 -8.90 -15.72
C HIS A 324 13.63 -9.36 -15.58
N PRO A 325 13.23 -9.92 -14.44
CA PRO A 325 11.85 -10.30 -14.19
C PRO A 325 10.99 -9.07 -13.91
N ILE A 326 9.83 -9.01 -14.56
CA ILE A 326 8.82 -7.96 -14.33
C ILE A 326 7.48 -8.53 -13.85
N ALA A 327 7.34 -9.86 -13.83
CA ALA A 327 6.26 -10.53 -13.10
C ALA A 327 6.73 -11.91 -12.62
N TRP A 328 6.44 -12.27 -11.37
CA TRP A 328 6.86 -13.54 -10.78
C TRP A 328 5.88 -14.01 -9.71
N GLN A 329 5.90 -15.33 -9.49
CA GLN A 329 5.13 -15.97 -8.42
C GLN A 329 6.04 -16.78 -7.49
N HIS A 330 5.57 -16.98 -6.27
CA HIS A 330 6.15 -17.95 -5.34
C HIS A 330 5.17 -18.30 -4.22
N CYS A 331 5.56 -19.27 -3.40
CA CYS A 331 4.82 -19.68 -2.23
C CYS A 331 5.43 -19.12 -0.95
N VAL A 332 4.59 -18.51 -0.10
CA VAL A 332 4.96 -18.11 1.25
C VAL A 332 4.24 -19.01 2.23
N LYS A 333 4.92 -20.07 2.68
CA LYS A 333 4.27 -21.20 3.39
C LYS A 333 3.12 -21.75 2.54
N GLN A 334 1.87 -21.66 3.02
CA GLN A 334 0.67 -22.09 2.29
C GLN A 334 0.12 -21.00 1.35
N GLY A 335 0.57 -19.76 1.52
CA GLY A 335 0.12 -18.60 0.76
C GLY A 335 0.69 -18.53 -0.64
N ARG A 336 -0.07 -17.90 -1.53
CA ARG A 336 0.26 -17.75 -2.96
C ARG A 336 0.52 -16.28 -3.23
N ALA A 337 1.74 -15.93 -3.62
CA ALA A 337 2.13 -14.55 -3.88
C ALA A 337 2.50 -14.39 -5.35
N MET A 338 1.83 -13.46 -6.02
CA MET A 338 2.11 -13.04 -7.39
C MET A 338 2.36 -11.54 -7.39
N TYR A 339 3.38 -11.10 -8.11
CA TYR A 339 3.66 -9.69 -8.32
C TYR A 339 3.82 -9.40 -9.82
N THR A 340 3.35 -8.24 -10.26
CA THR A 340 3.60 -7.68 -11.59
C THR A 340 4.02 -6.23 -11.47
N ALA A 341 5.15 -5.87 -12.07
CA ALA A 341 5.63 -4.50 -12.20
C ALA A 341 4.92 -3.72 -13.34
N ILE A 342 4.17 -4.40 -14.21
CA ILE A 342 3.34 -3.75 -15.23
C ILE A 342 2.21 -2.99 -14.54
N GLY A 343 2.00 -1.72 -14.89
CA GLY A 343 0.82 -1.00 -14.47
C GLY A 343 0.90 0.52 -14.37
N HIS A 344 1.96 1.21 -14.79
CA HIS A 344 2.00 2.68 -14.63
C HIS A 344 1.01 3.37 -15.56
N ARG A 345 1.01 2.98 -16.83
CA ARG A 345 0.18 3.60 -17.85
C ARG A 345 -1.26 3.09 -17.77
N GLU A 346 -2.24 3.99 -17.84
CA GLU A 346 -3.66 3.57 -17.80
C GLU A 346 -4.02 2.66 -19.00
N GLU A 347 -3.35 2.83 -20.13
CA GLU A 347 -3.62 2.05 -21.35
C GLU A 347 -3.21 0.57 -21.24
N VAL A 348 -2.36 0.20 -20.27
CA VAL A 348 -1.98 -1.21 -20.07
C VAL A 348 -3.14 -2.02 -19.51
N TYR A 349 -4.16 -1.38 -18.94
CA TYR A 349 -5.38 -2.03 -18.46
C TYR A 349 -6.44 -2.25 -19.55
N ASP A 350 -6.14 -1.84 -20.79
CA ASP A 350 -6.89 -2.22 -22.00
C ASP A 350 -6.09 -3.18 -22.90
N ASN A 351 -4.81 -3.41 -22.60
CA ASN A 351 -4.00 -4.38 -23.32
C ASN A 351 -4.46 -5.81 -23.00
N LYS A 352 -4.80 -6.58 -24.04
CA LYS A 352 -5.35 -7.93 -23.89
C LYS A 352 -4.39 -8.91 -23.21
N GLU A 353 -3.09 -8.80 -23.44
CA GLU A 353 -2.09 -9.66 -22.81
C GLU A 353 -1.98 -9.37 -21.30
N ASN A 354 -1.92 -8.09 -20.90
CA ASN A 354 -1.88 -7.72 -19.50
C ASN A 354 -3.20 -8.07 -18.77
N ILE A 355 -4.35 -7.87 -19.41
CA ILE A 355 -5.65 -8.30 -18.84
C ILE A 355 -5.70 -9.81 -18.64
N GLN A 356 -5.17 -10.60 -19.59
CA GLN A 356 -5.08 -12.04 -19.43
C GLN A 356 -4.08 -12.44 -18.34
N LEU A 357 -2.95 -11.73 -18.19
CA LEU A 357 -2.00 -11.92 -17.08
C LEU A 357 -2.67 -11.70 -15.72
N LEU A 358 -3.39 -10.58 -15.54
CA LEU A 358 -4.11 -10.26 -14.31
C LEU A 358 -5.20 -11.29 -14.01
N LYS A 359 -5.93 -11.74 -15.03
CA LYS A 359 -6.94 -12.80 -14.89
C LYS A 359 -6.31 -14.10 -14.38
N ASP A 360 -5.24 -14.57 -15.02
CA ASP A 360 -4.56 -15.81 -14.62
C ASP A 360 -3.95 -15.69 -13.21
N ALA A 361 -3.41 -14.51 -12.88
CA ALA A 361 -2.88 -14.21 -11.55
C ALA A 361 -3.97 -14.27 -10.47
N LEU A 362 -5.16 -13.68 -10.72
CA LEU A 362 -6.30 -13.77 -9.81
C LEU A 362 -6.77 -15.21 -9.63
N GLN A 363 -6.87 -16.00 -10.71
CA GLN A 363 -7.26 -17.42 -10.62
C GLN A 363 -6.29 -18.22 -9.76
N TRP A 364 -4.98 -18.05 -10.00
CA TRP A 364 -3.98 -18.80 -9.25
C TRP A 364 -3.94 -18.37 -7.78
N THR A 365 -3.94 -17.07 -7.50
CA THR A 365 -3.92 -16.56 -6.11
C THR A 365 -5.18 -16.93 -5.33
N ALA A 366 -6.34 -17.03 -5.98
CA ALA A 366 -7.58 -17.57 -5.40
C ALA A 366 -7.53 -19.09 -5.12
N GLY A 367 -6.39 -19.76 -5.42
CA GLY A 367 -6.20 -21.18 -5.16
C GLY A 367 -6.89 -22.08 -6.20
N GLN A 368 -7.32 -21.52 -7.33
CA GLN A 368 -7.96 -22.29 -8.38
C GLN A 368 -6.93 -22.92 -9.34
N GLY A 369 -7.22 -24.15 -9.77
CA GLY A 369 -6.67 -24.72 -11.00
C GLY A 369 -5.33 -25.47 -10.92
N HIS A 370 -4.32 -25.07 -10.14
CA HIS A 370 -2.95 -25.60 -10.30
C HIS A 370 -2.16 -25.86 -9.00
N ALA A 371 -0.88 -26.27 -9.13
CA ALA A 371 -0.04 -26.77 -8.05
C ALA A 371 -0.11 -25.85 -6.82
N GLN A 372 -0.64 -26.40 -5.72
CA GLN A 372 -0.84 -25.64 -4.50
C GLN A 372 0.46 -25.54 -3.72
N CYS A 373 0.66 -24.37 -3.09
CA CYS A 373 1.68 -24.20 -2.08
C CYS A 373 1.49 -25.27 -1.01
N LYS A 374 2.55 -26.05 -0.75
CA LYS A 374 2.46 -27.21 0.15
C LYS A 374 2.26 -26.74 1.59
N LYS A 375 1.50 -27.55 2.33
CA LYS A 375 1.37 -27.42 3.79
C LYS A 375 2.69 -27.66 4.50
#